data_AF-A0A438DXQ4-F1
#
_entry.id   AF-A0A438DXQ4-F1
#
_cell.length_a   1.000
_cell.length_b   1.000
_cell.length_c   1.000
_cell.angle_alpha   90.00
_cell.angle_beta   90.00
_cell.angle_gamma   90.00
#
_symmetry.space_group_name_H-M   'P 1'
#
loop_
_entity.id
_entity.type
_entity.pdbx_description
1 polymer ?
#
loop_
_entity_poly.entity_id
_entity_poly.type
_entity_poly.pdbx_seq_one_letter_code
_entity_poly.pdbx_strand_id
1 'polypeptide(L)'
;MWILGNPIKIEGAEYANTRAIYICNHASPIDIFLMMWLTPTGTVGIAKKEIVWYPLFGQLYVLANHLRIDRSNPTAAIQSMKEV
;
A
#
# COMPACT_ATOMS: atom_id res chain seq x y z
N MET A 1 11.78 -7.25 -7.27
CA MET A 1 13.21 -7.02 -6.93
C MET A 1 14.17 -7.92 -7.71
N TRP A 2 13.88 -9.21 -7.91
CA TRP A 2 14.71 -10.09 -8.76
C TRP A 2 14.94 -9.52 -10.18
N ILE A 3 13.93 -8.86 -10.75
CA ILE A 3 13.97 -8.15 -12.04
C ILE A 3 14.93 -6.93 -12.02
N LEU A 4 15.22 -6.37 -10.84
CA LEU A 4 16.12 -5.23 -10.68
C LEU A 4 17.58 -5.66 -10.48
N GLY A 5 17.85 -6.97 -10.30
CA GLY A 5 19.20 -7.51 -10.08
C GLY A 5 19.85 -7.15 -8.75
N ASN A 6 19.17 -6.40 -7.87
CA ASN A 6 19.71 -5.99 -6.58
C ASN A 6 19.56 -7.09 -5.52
N PRO A 7 20.64 -7.46 -4.80
CA PRO A 7 20.53 -8.37 -3.68
C PRO A 7 19.72 -7.71 -2.55
N ILE A 8 18.79 -8.47 -1.97
CA ILE A 8 17.97 -8.02 -0.83
C ILE A 8 18.30 -8.88 0.37
N LYS A 9 18.35 -8.23 1.53
CA LYS A 9 18.31 -8.90 2.82
C LYS A 9 16.98 -8.58 3.49
N ILE A 10 16.26 -9.61 3.93
CA ILE A 10 15.00 -9.47 4.67
C ILE A 10 15.25 -10.04 6.07
N GLU A 11 14.89 -9.28 7.10
CA GLU A 11 14.98 -9.66 8.50
C GLU A 11 13.58 -9.60 9.12
N GLY A 12 13.27 -10.50 10.05
CA GLY A 12 11.95 -10.56 10.69
C GLY A 12 10.83 -11.07 9.78
N ALA A 13 11.15 -11.91 8.79
CA ALA A 13 10.18 -12.45 7.84
C ALA A 13 9.06 -13.28 8.51
N GLU A 14 9.31 -13.80 9.72
CA GLU A 14 8.32 -14.49 10.54
C GLU A 14 7.11 -13.61 10.93
N TYR A 15 7.26 -12.29 10.97
CA TYR A 15 6.17 -11.35 11.25
C TYR A 15 5.39 -10.94 10.01
N ALA A 16 5.88 -11.29 8.82
CA ALA A 16 5.34 -10.85 7.54
C ALA A 16 3.95 -11.44 7.23
N ASN A 17 3.55 -12.54 7.89
CA ASN A 17 2.28 -13.21 7.64
C ASN A 17 1.32 -13.12 8.85
N THR A 18 1.12 -11.92 9.39
CA THR A 18 0.28 -11.71 10.59
C THR A 18 -0.72 -10.58 10.36
N ARG A 19 -1.82 -10.56 11.13
CA ARG A 19 -2.75 -9.42 11.09
C ARG A 19 -2.14 -8.26 11.87
N ALA A 20 -1.60 -7.28 11.15
CA ALA A 20 -0.95 -6.12 11.75
C ALA A 20 -1.14 -4.86 10.90
N ILE A 21 -0.78 -3.70 11.47
CA ILE A 21 -0.59 -2.47 10.72
C ILE A 21 0.84 -2.45 10.23
N TYR A 22 1.02 -2.59 8.91
CA TYR A 22 2.33 -2.55 8.27
C TYR A 22 2.70 -1.11 7.94
N ILE A 23 3.85 -0.66 8.45
CA ILE A 23 4.34 0.72 8.29
C ILE A 23 5.66 0.67 7.54
N CYS A 24 5.79 1.51 6.51
CA CYS A 24 7.00 1.62 5.69
C CYS A 24 7.41 3.09 5.58
N ASN A 25 8.71 3.37 5.65
CA ASN A 25 9.22 4.65 5.23
C ASN A 25 9.12 4.76 3.70
N HIS A 26 8.39 5.76 3.21
CA HIS A 26 8.19 5.92 1.77
C HIS A 26 9.32 6.75 1.15
N ALA A 27 10.37 6.08 0.68
CA ALA A 27 11.53 6.68 0.03
C ALA A 27 11.46 6.65 -1.51
N SER A 28 10.67 5.73 -2.07
CA SER A 28 10.60 5.51 -3.51
C SER A 28 9.23 4.97 -3.94
N PRO A 29 8.76 5.26 -5.17
CA PRO A 29 7.56 4.61 -5.72
C PRO A 29 7.63 3.07 -5.72
N ILE A 30 8.84 2.51 -5.69
CA ILE A 30 9.04 1.06 -5.66
C ILE A 30 8.58 0.41 -4.35
N ASP A 31 8.47 1.20 -3.28
CA ASP A 31 8.05 0.73 -1.96
C ASP A 31 6.64 0.13 -2.01
N ILE A 32 5.79 0.62 -2.92
CA ILE A 32 4.43 0.10 -3.13
C ILE A 32 4.50 -1.38 -3.50
N PHE A 33 5.32 -1.72 -4.50
CA PHE A 33 5.49 -3.10 -4.95
C PHE A 33 6.20 -3.96 -3.91
N LEU A 34 7.15 -3.38 -3.18
CA LEU A 34 7.85 -4.07 -2.10
C LEU A 34 6.89 -4.45 -0.97
N MET A 35 6.05 -3.51 -0.53
CA MET A 35 5.05 -3.76 0.50
C MET A 35 3.99 -4.76 0.05
N MET A 36 3.52 -4.69 -1.19
CA MET A 36 2.61 -5.70 -1.74
C MET A 36 3.21 -7.10 -1.76
N TRP A 37 4.54 -7.22 -1.89
CA TRP A 37 5.23 -8.52 -1.88
C TRP A 37 5.54 -9.03 -0.48
N LEU A 38 5.82 -8.13 0.48
CA LEU A 38 6.21 -8.48 1.84
C LEU A 38 5.03 -8.63 2.80
N THR A 39 3.85 -8.11 2.48
CA THR A 39 2.66 -8.18 3.35
C THR A 39 1.73 -9.33 2.98
N PRO A 40 0.87 -9.79 3.89
CA PRO A 40 -0.07 -10.86 3.60
C PRO A 40 -0.99 -10.49 2.42
N THR A 41 -1.41 -11.49 1.65
CA THR A 41 -2.43 -11.29 0.61
C THR A 41 -3.73 -10.78 1.24
N GLY A 42 -4.34 -9.77 0.63
CA GLY A 42 -5.52 -9.09 1.17
C GLY A 42 -5.21 -7.89 2.07
N THR A 43 -3.94 -7.53 2.25
CA THR A 43 -3.55 -6.29 2.93
C THR A 43 -4.13 -5.08 2.19
N VAL A 44 -4.81 -4.20 2.92
CA VAL A 44 -5.40 -2.97 2.38
C VAL A 44 -4.39 -1.83 2.50
N GLY A 45 -3.97 -1.28 1.36
CA GLY A 45 -3.14 -0.07 1.32
C GLY A 45 -3.97 1.21 1.45
N ILE A 46 -3.31 2.30 1.84
CA ILE A 46 -3.91 3.63 1.91
C ILE A 46 -3.21 4.53 0.88
N ALA A 47 -3.97 5.11 -0.04
CA ALA A 47 -3.46 6.04 -1.05
C ALA A 47 -4.25 7.34 -1.10
N LYS A 48 -3.70 8.34 -1.78
CA LYS A 48 -4.43 9.59 -2.06
C LYS A 48 -5.56 9.33 -3.05
N LYS A 49 -6.69 10.04 -2.92
CA LYS A 49 -7.81 9.93 -3.88
C LYS A 49 -7.40 10.17 -5.34
N GLU A 50 -6.38 11.00 -5.58
CA GLU A 50 -5.90 11.35 -6.92
C GLU A 50 -5.17 10.20 -7.63
N ILE A 51 -4.72 9.17 -6.89
CA ILE A 51 -4.01 8.02 -7.47
C ILE A 51 -4.88 7.24 -8.47
N VAL A 52 -6.21 7.35 -8.38
CA VAL A 52 -7.15 6.75 -9.33
C VAL A 52 -6.87 7.16 -10.78
N TRP A 53 -6.27 8.32 -11.00
CA TRP A 53 -5.97 8.86 -12.33
C TRP A 53 -4.69 8.30 -12.95
N TYR A 54 -3.84 7.60 -12.19
CA TYR A 54 -2.67 6.95 -12.77
C TYR A 54 -3.10 5.76 -13.66
N PRO A 55 -2.65 5.70 -14.93
CA PRO A 55 -3.06 4.64 -15.83
C PRO A 55 -2.58 3.29 -15.31
N LEU A 56 -3.44 2.28 -15.42
CA LEU A 56 -3.28 0.91 -14.91
C LEU A 56 -3.28 0.83 -13.38
N PHE A 57 -2.35 1.53 -12.72
CA PHE A 57 -2.17 1.44 -11.27
C PHE A 57 -3.39 1.98 -10.50
N GLY A 58 -3.93 3.13 -10.91
CA GLY A 58 -5.08 3.74 -10.26
C GLY A 58 -6.32 2.85 -10.31
N GLN A 59 -6.61 2.26 -11.47
CA GLN A 59 -7.75 1.36 -11.64
C GLN A 59 -7.57 0.07 -10.83
N LEU A 60 -6.37 -0.53 -10.85
CA LEU A 60 -6.05 -1.69 -10.02
C LEU A 60 -6.26 -1.40 -8.53
N TYR A 61 -5.86 -0.21 -8.08
CA TYR A 61 -6.04 0.20 -6.68
C TYR A 61 -7.52 0.27 -6.27
N VAL A 62 -8.39 0.72 -7.18
CA VAL A 62 -9.84 0.74 -6.98
C VAL A 62 -10.42 -0.68 -6.96
N LEU A 63 -10.02 -1.51 -7.93
CA LEU A 63 -10.50 -2.90 -8.05
C LEU A 63 -10.07 -3.78 -6.86
N ALA A 64 -8.89 -3.53 -6.29
CA ALA A 64 -8.38 -4.21 -5.10
C ALA A 64 -9.03 -3.71 -3.79
N ASN A 65 -10.00 -2.80 -3.86
CA ASN A 65 -10.68 -2.18 -2.72
C ASN A 65 -9.72 -1.57 -1.69
N HIS A 66 -8.64 -0.95 -2.17
CA HIS A 66 -7.73 -0.23 -1.29
C HIS A 66 -8.33 1.11 -0.83
N LEU A 67 -7.96 1.54 0.37
CA LEU A 67 -8.46 2.76 0.96
C LEU A 67 -7.90 3.99 0.22
N ARG A 68 -8.79 4.94 -0.09
CA ARG A 68 -8.43 6.21 -0.72
C ARG A 68 -8.84 7.34 0.21
N ILE A 69 -7.89 8.20 0.56
CA ILE A 69 -8.11 9.31 1.49
C ILE A 69 -8.01 10.65 0.79
N ASP A 70 -8.88 11.58 1.19
CA ASP A 70 -8.76 12.99 0.86
C ASP A 70 -7.91 13.71 1.91
N ARG A 71 -6.64 13.96 1.59
CA ARG A 71 -5.74 14.65 2.52
C ARG A 71 -6.06 16.14 2.71
N SER A 72 -6.89 16.73 1.86
CA SER A 72 -7.28 18.14 1.99
C SER A 72 -8.35 18.35 3.09
N ASN A 73 -9.05 17.29 3.50
CA ASN A 73 -10.08 17.34 4.52
C ASN A 73 -9.84 16.21 5.56
N PRO A 74 -9.22 16.53 6.72
CA PRO A 74 -8.92 15.54 7.76
C PRO A 74 -10.15 14.77 8.26
N THR A 75 -11.29 15.44 8.36
CA THR A 75 -12.56 14.82 8.79
C THR A 75 -13.00 13.75 7.78
N ALA A 76 -12.91 14.06 6.49
CA ALA A 76 -13.22 13.11 5.43
C ALA A 76 -12.24 11.93 5.41
N ALA A 77 -10.94 12.19 5.62
CA ALA A 77 -9.93 11.13 5.68
C ALA A 77 -10.20 10.12 6.81
N ILE A 78 -10.61 10.59 7.99
CA ILE A 78 -10.99 9.73 9.11
C ILE A 78 -12.27 8.94 8.79
N GLN A 79 -13.23 9.55 8.11
CA GLN A 79 -14.47 8.89 7.74
C GLN A 79 -14.23 7.75 6.74
N SER A 80 -13.34 7.94 5.75
CA SER A 80 -12.99 6.88 4.79
C SER A 80 -12.41 5.64 5.48
N MET A 81 -11.70 5.79 6.60
CA MET A 81 -11.20 4.62 7.36
C MET A 81 -12.32 3.74 7.97
N LYS A 82 -13.58 4.20 7.98
CA LYS A 82 -14.75 3.43 8.44
C LYS A 82 -15.50 2.74 7.31
N GLU A 83 -15.16 3.01 6.05
CA GLU A 83 -15.88 2.52 4.87
C GLU A 83 -15.35 1.16 4.36
N VAL A 84 -14.28 0.65 4.98
CA VAL A 84 -13.61 -0.63 4.68
C VAL A 84 -13.65 -1.58 5.87
#